data_AF-A0A949LNJ5-F1
#
_entry.id   AF-A0A949LNJ5-F1
#
_cell.length_a   1.000
_cell.length_b   1.000
_cell.length_c   1.000
_cell.angle_alpha   90.00
_cell.angle_beta   90.00
_cell.angle_gamma   90.00
#
_symmetry.space_group_name_H-M   'P 1'
#
loop_
_entity.id
_entity.type
_entity.pdbx_description
1 polymer ?
#
loop_
_entity_poly.entity_id
_entity_poly.type
_entity_poly.pdbx_seq_one_letter_code
_entity_poly.pdbx_strand_id
1 'polypeptide(L)'
;MTIYFNLLDRPDAGPDRPAQTAAQLAPVTMEVPPAPETPPSPWLALADTSSINMLDFDTVNGREAYAALMAETPLYRITAELLVDQILFDSMKDAARMKGVRAAFAPEDAPEPIIETIAKKYEFAGTLRFPVIATRTDVQLLELYLKLYGPACPQHGSIETHLMALMGGNTQRLLEKCDGMSWRARGWVRLDKIVYDAERLDHDPDVTFESYVTRGRAAAEALAVSEPEPLLAAWIQAERVQRELCRDIDAVLRLGDIRRLPRWVRADVFRILEREAMKQVFAEGITKQYAEWPALRRCTHLSEPISANAKGEVAPLIQQLLNQTLSADARYAGSAEAFAVQAERRMREAKRLIGKNG
;
A
#
# COMPACT_ATOMS: atom_id res chain seq x y z
N MET A 1 7.72 -2.11 23.59
CA MET A 1 7.28 -1.16 22.55
C MET A 1 5.84 -1.51 22.27
N THR A 2 4.92 -0.57 22.48
CA THR A 2 3.48 -0.83 22.47
C THR A 2 2.91 -0.59 21.08
N ILE A 3 2.37 -1.64 20.44
CA ILE A 3 1.80 -1.61 19.09
C ILE A 3 0.29 -1.38 19.20
N TYR A 4 -0.26 -0.49 18.38
CA TYR A 4 -1.70 -0.23 18.29
C TYR A 4 -2.26 -0.62 16.93
N PHE A 5 -3.40 -1.29 16.91
CA PHE A 5 -4.09 -1.71 15.68
C PHE A 5 -5.22 -0.73 15.35
N ASN A 6 -5.23 -0.19 14.13
CA ASN A 6 -6.40 0.54 13.62
C ASN A 6 -7.39 -0.46 13.02
N LEU A 7 -8.47 -0.72 13.75
CA LEU A 7 -9.38 -1.85 13.49
C LEU A 7 -10.43 -1.61 12.38
N LEU A 8 -10.54 -0.41 11.79
CA LEU A 8 -11.63 -0.12 10.83
C LEU A 8 -11.27 0.93 9.76
N ASP A 9 -11.09 0.48 8.50
CA ASP A 9 -11.49 1.29 7.34
C ASP A 9 -13.02 1.32 7.28
N ARG A 10 -13.64 2.35 7.89
CA ARG A 10 -15.04 2.72 7.61
C ARG A 10 -15.04 3.83 6.55
N PRO A 11 -15.70 3.64 5.38
CA PRO A 11 -15.87 4.72 4.41
C PRO A 11 -16.91 5.76 4.82
N ASP A 12 -17.73 5.53 5.86
CA ASP A 12 -18.88 6.37 6.18
C ASP A 12 -18.98 6.69 7.69
N ALA A 13 -18.27 7.73 8.13
CA ALA A 13 -18.57 8.39 9.41
C ALA A 13 -18.46 9.89 9.22
N GLY A 14 -19.62 10.57 9.26
CA GLY A 14 -19.72 12.03 9.18
C GLY A 14 -19.13 12.75 10.40
N PRO A 15 -19.05 14.09 10.35
CA PRO A 15 -18.20 14.91 11.21
C PRO A 15 -18.62 15.06 12.67
N ASP A 16 -19.78 14.51 13.09
CA ASP A 16 -20.33 14.77 14.42
C ASP A 16 -20.27 13.54 15.33
N ARG A 17 -19.10 13.24 15.91
CA ARG A 17 -19.01 12.56 17.21
C ARG A 17 -17.82 13.06 18.03
N PRO A 18 -18.02 13.50 19.28
CA PRO A 18 -16.94 13.97 20.14
C PRO A 18 -16.11 12.81 20.70
N ALA A 19 -14.85 13.14 20.99
CA ALA A 19 -13.76 12.28 21.44
C ALA A 19 -14.13 11.23 22.50
N GLN A 20 -13.99 9.95 22.15
CA GLN A 20 -13.74 8.84 23.06
C GLN A 20 -12.67 7.93 22.44
N THR A 21 -11.43 8.41 22.35
CA THR A 21 -10.29 7.70 21.72
C THR A 21 -9.26 7.19 22.72
N ALA A 22 -9.52 7.24 24.03
CA ALA A 22 -8.52 6.95 25.06
C ALA A 22 -8.66 5.57 25.78
N ALA A 23 -9.64 4.73 25.43
CA ALA A 23 -9.97 3.53 26.24
C ALA A 23 -9.68 2.17 25.59
N GLN A 24 -8.97 2.07 24.46
CA GLN A 24 -8.77 0.80 23.73
C GLN A 24 -7.30 0.55 23.33
N LEU A 25 -6.37 0.72 24.27
CA LEU A 25 -4.94 0.64 24.00
C LEU A 25 -4.26 -0.24 25.07
N ALA A 26 -3.80 -1.44 24.67
CA ALA A 26 -3.17 -2.42 25.56
C ALA A 26 -1.62 -2.46 25.37
N PRO A 27 -0.81 -2.50 26.45
CA PRO A 27 0.65 -2.50 26.37
C PRO A 27 1.28 -3.90 26.21
N VAL A 28 2.34 -4.00 25.40
CA VAL A 28 3.14 -5.23 25.16
C VAL A 28 4.62 -5.02 25.56
N THR A 29 5.16 -5.95 26.33
CA THR A 29 6.59 -6.08 26.70
C THR A 29 7.26 -7.15 25.84
N MET A 30 8.46 -6.90 25.30
CA MET A 30 9.19 -7.84 24.42
C MET A 30 10.52 -8.28 25.05
N GLU A 31 10.76 -9.59 25.09
CA GLU A 31 12.09 -10.17 24.97
C GLU A 31 12.34 -10.39 23.47
N VAL A 32 13.48 -9.90 22.95
CA VAL A 32 13.80 -9.96 21.51
C VAL A 32 14.47 -11.31 21.19
N PRO A 33 13.92 -12.16 20.31
CA PRO A 33 14.56 -13.39 19.88
C PRO A 33 15.78 -13.13 18.97
N PRO A 34 16.72 -14.08 18.85
CA PRO A 34 17.91 -13.94 18.01
C PRO A 34 17.54 -13.73 16.53
N ALA A 35 18.35 -12.94 15.82
CA ALA A 35 18.11 -12.57 14.43
C ALA A 35 18.12 -13.81 13.50
N PRO A 36 17.15 -13.95 12.57
CA PRO A 36 17.08 -15.10 11.68
C PRO A 36 18.24 -15.11 10.67
N GLU A 37 18.71 -16.31 10.29
CA GLU A 37 19.77 -16.53 9.28
C GLU A 37 19.36 -16.09 7.86
N THR A 38 18.05 -15.92 7.64
CA THR A 38 17.47 -15.39 6.39
C THR A 38 17.10 -13.92 6.59
N PRO A 39 17.26 -13.05 5.57
CA PRO A 39 16.81 -11.67 5.67
C PRO A 39 15.34 -11.65 6.14
N PRO A 40 15.00 -10.80 7.13
CA PRO A 40 13.63 -10.71 7.61
C PRO A 40 12.70 -10.45 6.42
N SER A 41 11.52 -11.06 6.48
CA SER A 41 10.49 -10.79 5.48
C SER A 41 10.35 -9.28 5.29
N PRO A 42 10.29 -8.75 4.05
CA PRO A 42 10.04 -7.33 3.80
C PRO A 42 8.77 -6.84 4.52
N TRP A 43 7.90 -7.76 4.94
CA TRP A 43 6.66 -7.48 5.64
C TRP A 43 6.79 -7.31 7.16
N LEU A 44 7.90 -7.72 7.76
CA LEU A 44 8.23 -7.31 9.12
C LEU A 44 8.44 -5.80 9.20
N ALA A 45 8.99 -5.19 8.13
CA ALA A 45 9.01 -3.74 8.01
C ALA A 45 7.57 -3.19 8.00
N LEU A 46 6.63 -3.86 7.31
CA LEU A 46 5.25 -3.41 7.08
C LEU A 46 4.31 -3.41 8.31
N ALA A 47 4.70 -4.05 9.42
CA ALA A 47 3.78 -4.36 10.50
C ALA A 47 4.08 -3.70 11.86
N ASP A 48 5.24 -3.06 12.03
CA ASP A 48 5.40 -2.05 13.07
C ASP A 48 4.96 -0.68 12.54
N THR A 49 3.91 -0.12 13.14
CA THR A 49 3.38 1.21 12.82
C THR A 49 3.58 2.23 13.93
N SER A 50 4.09 1.79 15.08
CA SER A 50 4.26 2.61 16.28
C SER A 50 5.52 3.48 16.25
N SER A 51 6.41 3.21 15.30
CA SER A 51 7.68 3.91 15.04
C SER A 51 7.73 4.61 13.67
N ILE A 52 6.66 4.51 12.86
CA ILE A 52 6.65 5.02 11.48
C ILE A 52 6.70 6.54 11.48
N ASN A 53 7.76 7.08 10.91
CA ASN A 53 7.88 8.51 10.69
C ASN A 53 7.11 8.90 9.42
N MET A 54 5.86 9.32 9.61
CA MET A 54 4.96 9.71 8.54
C MET A 54 5.16 11.17 8.15
N LEU A 55 5.30 11.43 6.85
CA LEU A 55 5.25 12.77 6.30
C LEU A 55 3.80 13.15 5.97
N ASP A 56 3.23 14.03 6.77
CA ASP A 56 1.84 14.46 6.60
C ASP A 56 1.71 15.80 5.87
N PHE A 57 1.27 15.75 4.61
CA PHE A 57 1.08 16.94 3.77
C PHE A 57 -0.07 17.84 4.23
N ASP A 58 -0.97 17.37 5.09
CA ASP A 58 -2.03 18.21 5.64
C ASP A 58 -1.47 19.23 6.65
N THR A 59 -0.38 18.87 7.32
CA THR A 59 0.29 19.75 8.29
C THR A 59 1.25 20.73 7.60
N VAL A 60 1.47 21.89 8.24
CA VAL A 60 2.50 22.86 7.79
C VAL A 60 3.88 22.22 7.94
N ASN A 61 4.15 21.59 9.08
CA ASN A 61 5.43 20.94 9.37
C ASN A 61 5.78 19.85 8.34
N GLY A 62 4.82 19.03 7.91
CA GLY A 62 5.07 18.00 6.89
C GLY A 62 5.33 18.59 5.51
N ARG A 63 4.67 19.70 5.14
CA ARG A 63 4.96 20.43 3.91
C ARG A 63 6.36 21.06 3.93
N GLU A 64 6.75 21.66 5.05
CA GLU A 64 8.09 22.23 5.22
C GLU A 64 9.18 21.15 5.20
N ALA A 65 8.94 20.00 5.85
CA ALA A 65 9.84 18.87 5.83
C ALA A 65 10.04 18.29 4.41
N TYR A 66 8.97 18.18 3.61
CA TYR A 66 9.10 17.79 2.21
C TYR A 66 9.80 18.84 1.36
N ALA A 67 9.54 20.13 1.58
CA ALA A 67 10.23 21.20 0.88
C ALA A 67 11.74 21.19 1.15
N ALA A 68 12.15 20.90 2.38
CA ALA A 68 13.56 20.68 2.71
C ALA A 68 14.15 19.49 1.93
N LEU A 69 13.39 18.39 1.81
CA LEU A 69 13.78 17.25 0.97
C LEU A 69 13.87 17.59 -0.53
N MET A 70 13.00 18.46 -1.05
CA MET A 70 13.09 18.96 -2.43
C MET A 70 14.36 19.78 -2.65
N ALA A 71 14.75 20.60 -1.67
CA ALA A 71 15.99 21.35 -1.72
C ALA A 71 17.23 20.43 -1.71
N GLU A 72 17.19 19.35 -0.94
CA GLU A 72 18.28 18.35 -0.87
C GLU A 72 18.30 17.39 -2.08
N THR A 73 17.15 17.13 -2.67
CA THR A 73 16.97 16.18 -3.79
C THR A 73 16.32 16.90 -4.98
N PRO A 74 17.13 17.52 -5.88
CA PRO A 74 16.64 18.34 -6.98
C PRO A 74 15.62 17.65 -7.89
N LEU A 75 15.64 16.32 -7.98
CA LEU A 75 14.70 15.53 -8.77
C LEU A 75 13.24 15.73 -8.32
N TYR A 76 12.97 15.85 -7.01
CA TYR A 76 11.62 16.09 -6.51
C TYR A 76 11.10 17.46 -6.92
N ARG A 77 11.99 18.47 -6.89
CA ARG A 77 11.66 19.80 -7.38
C ARG A 77 11.32 19.78 -8.86
N ILE A 78 12.19 19.21 -9.69
CA ILE A 78 11.97 19.09 -11.15
C ILE A 78 10.66 18.37 -11.43
N THR A 79 10.38 17.28 -10.69
CA THR A 79 9.15 16.51 -10.84
C THR A 79 7.92 17.38 -10.50
N ALA A 80 7.95 18.12 -9.40
CA ALA A 80 6.86 19.03 -9.04
C ALA A 80 6.67 20.16 -10.07
N GLU A 81 7.75 20.75 -10.59
CA GLU A 81 7.68 21.78 -11.64
C GLU A 81 7.02 21.24 -12.91
N LEU A 82 7.45 20.07 -13.37
CA LEU A 82 6.90 19.41 -14.56
C LEU A 82 5.44 19.01 -14.37
N LEU A 83 5.07 18.53 -13.18
CA LEU A 83 3.69 18.18 -12.87
C LEU A 83 2.80 19.42 -12.87
N VAL A 84 3.19 20.50 -12.17
CA VAL A 84 2.40 21.75 -12.16
C VAL A 84 2.26 22.32 -13.57
N ASP A 85 3.34 22.34 -14.35
CA ASP A 85 3.32 22.80 -15.74
C ASP A 85 2.34 21.99 -16.60
N GLN A 86 2.39 20.67 -16.48
CA GLN A 86 1.53 19.77 -17.22
C GLN A 86 0.06 19.94 -16.83
N ILE A 87 -0.24 20.11 -15.54
CA ILE A 87 -1.61 20.33 -15.05
C ILE A 87 -2.19 21.63 -15.61
N LEU A 88 -1.42 22.71 -15.54
CA LEU A 88 -1.84 24.01 -16.07
C LEU A 88 -2.07 23.93 -17.59
N PHE A 89 -1.14 23.31 -18.32
CA PHE A 89 -1.24 23.16 -19.77
C PHE A 89 -2.46 22.33 -20.18
N ASP A 90 -2.70 21.20 -19.51
CA ASP A 90 -3.85 20.35 -19.81
C ASP A 90 -5.18 21.02 -19.44
N SER A 91 -5.18 21.86 -18.39
CA SER A 91 -6.37 22.58 -17.97
C SER A 91 -6.87 23.59 -19.02
N MET A 92 -5.98 24.14 -19.84
CA MET A 92 -6.35 25.05 -20.93
C MET A 92 -7.24 24.37 -21.98
N LYS A 93 -7.17 23.04 -22.08
CA LYS A 93 -7.91 22.23 -23.06
C LYS A 93 -9.18 21.62 -22.48
N ASP A 94 -9.41 21.74 -21.17
CA ASP A 94 -10.49 21.06 -20.45
C ASP A 94 -11.17 22.02 -19.46
N ALA A 95 -12.41 22.40 -19.78
CA ALA A 95 -13.19 23.35 -18.98
C ALA A 95 -13.42 22.89 -17.53
N ALA A 96 -13.51 21.58 -17.28
CA ALA A 96 -13.69 21.05 -15.93
C ALA A 96 -12.41 21.20 -15.11
N ARG A 97 -11.25 20.91 -15.71
CA ARG A 97 -9.94 21.12 -15.08
C ARG A 97 -9.66 22.60 -14.85
N MET A 98 -10.03 23.46 -15.80
CA MET A 98 -9.87 24.91 -15.69
C MET A 98 -10.64 25.48 -14.49
N LYS A 99 -11.82 24.93 -14.16
CA LYS A 99 -12.54 25.28 -12.93
C LYS A 99 -11.75 24.92 -11.67
N GLY A 100 -11.11 23.75 -11.66
CA GLY A 100 -10.22 23.31 -10.57
C GLY A 100 -9.00 24.22 -10.42
N VAL A 101 -8.37 24.62 -11.52
CA VAL A 101 -7.25 25.58 -11.52
C VAL A 101 -7.70 26.94 -10.98
N ARG A 102 -8.82 27.49 -11.47
CA ARG A 102 -9.35 28.77 -10.94
C ARG A 102 -9.63 28.72 -9.44
N ALA A 103 -10.15 27.60 -8.93
CA ALA A 103 -10.37 27.42 -7.50
C ALA A 103 -9.06 27.38 -6.70
N ALA A 104 -7.98 26.85 -7.27
CA ALA A 104 -6.66 26.76 -6.62
C ALA A 104 -5.95 28.12 -6.50
N PHE A 105 -6.19 29.03 -7.46
CA PHE A 105 -5.57 30.35 -7.47
C PHE A 105 -6.43 31.46 -6.83
N ALA A 106 -7.75 31.31 -6.73
CA ALA A 106 -8.61 32.37 -6.18
C ALA A 106 -8.13 32.88 -4.80
N PRO A 107 -7.96 34.21 -4.59
CA PRO A 107 -8.33 35.33 -5.46
C PRO A 107 -7.27 35.78 -6.50
N GLU A 108 -6.12 35.11 -6.56
CA GLU A 108 -5.04 35.38 -7.51
C GLU A 108 -5.39 34.86 -8.91
N ASP A 109 -4.88 35.51 -9.95
CA ASP A 109 -5.01 35.02 -11.32
C ASP A 109 -4.02 33.87 -11.58
N ALA A 110 -4.50 32.84 -12.29
CA ALA A 110 -3.65 31.74 -12.73
C ALA A 110 -2.59 32.25 -13.72
N PRO A 111 -1.36 31.73 -13.69
CA PRO A 111 -0.29 32.19 -14.54
C PRO A 111 -0.55 31.89 -16.02
N GLU A 112 -0.16 32.80 -16.89
CA GLU A 112 -0.29 32.65 -18.35
C GLU A 112 0.88 31.86 -18.93
N PRO A 113 0.65 31.01 -19.96
CA PRO A 113 1.73 30.30 -20.64
C PRO A 113 2.51 31.26 -21.55
N ILE A 114 3.78 30.94 -21.83
CA ILE A 114 4.47 31.57 -22.96
C ILE A 114 3.81 31.09 -24.26
N ILE A 115 3.23 32.02 -25.01
CA ILE A 115 2.64 31.75 -26.32
C ILE A 115 3.75 31.38 -27.33
N GLU A 116 3.53 30.30 -28.09
CA GLU A 116 4.49 29.60 -28.98
C GLU A 116 5.34 30.48 -29.90
N THR A 117 4.92 31.70 -30.21
CA THR A 117 5.68 32.65 -31.05
C THR A 117 7.04 33.02 -30.47
N ILE A 118 7.22 32.97 -29.15
CA ILE A 118 8.54 33.19 -28.51
C ILE A 118 9.29 31.85 -28.39
N ALA A 119 8.62 30.76 -28.01
CA ALA A 119 9.24 29.44 -27.86
C ALA A 119 9.83 28.87 -29.17
N LYS A 120 9.17 29.08 -30.31
CA LYS A 120 9.68 28.69 -31.65
C LYS A 120 10.88 29.53 -32.11
N LYS A 121 11.03 30.77 -31.62
CA LYS A 121 12.10 31.68 -32.03
C LYS A 121 13.42 31.40 -31.31
N TYR A 122 13.39 30.68 -30.18
CA TYR A 122 14.55 30.45 -29.33
C TYR A 122 14.86 28.97 -29.04
N GLU A 123 14.19 28.02 -29.71
CA GLU A 123 14.42 26.56 -29.58
C GLU A 123 14.72 26.10 -28.14
N PHE A 124 13.85 26.47 -27.18
CA PHE A 124 14.03 25.98 -25.82
C PHE A 124 13.47 24.56 -25.67
N ALA A 125 14.25 23.57 -26.09
CA ALA A 125 14.08 22.20 -25.61
C ALA A 125 14.47 22.15 -24.12
N GLY A 126 13.49 22.28 -23.21
CA GLY A 126 13.71 22.10 -21.76
C GLY A 126 13.28 23.24 -20.83
N THR A 127 12.45 24.19 -21.27
CA THR A 127 11.84 25.19 -20.34
C THR A 127 10.37 24.90 -20.05
N LEU A 128 9.94 25.19 -18.82
CA LEU A 128 8.54 25.14 -18.42
C LEU A 128 7.70 26.08 -19.31
N ARG A 129 6.52 25.64 -19.73
CA ARG A 129 5.54 26.44 -20.47
C ARG A 129 5.04 27.62 -19.63
N PHE A 130 5.09 27.49 -18.31
CA PHE A 130 4.81 28.52 -17.32
C PHE A 130 6.06 28.82 -16.48
N PRO A 131 6.98 29.69 -16.95
CA PRO A 131 8.27 29.93 -16.28
C PRO A 131 8.16 30.47 -14.85
N VAL A 132 7.04 31.12 -14.53
CA VAL A 132 6.80 31.63 -13.17
C VAL A 132 6.77 30.50 -12.13
N ILE A 133 6.53 29.25 -12.52
CA ILE A 133 6.64 28.08 -11.66
C ILE A 133 8.07 27.95 -11.11
N ALA A 134 9.09 28.13 -11.95
CA ALA A 134 10.49 28.01 -11.55
C ALA A 134 10.92 29.08 -10.55
N THR A 135 10.20 30.21 -10.47
CA THR A 135 10.49 31.29 -9.51
C THR A 135 9.97 31.01 -8.09
N ARG A 136 9.16 29.95 -7.92
CA ARG A 136 8.57 29.60 -6.63
C ARG A 136 9.60 28.92 -5.71
N THR A 137 9.50 29.22 -4.42
CA THR A 137 10.22 28.46 -3.39
C THR A 137 9.71 27.02 -3.36
N ASP A 138 10.48 26.09 -2.79
CA ASP A 138 10.07 24.67 -2.72
C ASP A 138 8.74 24.50 -1.97
N VAL A 139 8.53 25.27 -0.88
CA VAL A 139 7.27 25.30 -0.14
C VAL A 139 6.13 25.80 -1.03
N GLN A 140 6.32 26.93 -1.72
CA GLN A 140 5.28 27.50 -2.59
C GLN A 140 4.95 26.56 -3.76
N LEU A 141 5.95 25.91 -4.32
CA LEU A 141 5.79 24.95 -5.42
C LEU A 141 5.01 23.71 -4.96
N LEU A 142 5.36 23.16 -3.80
CA LEU A 142 4.65 22.03 -3.20
C LEU A 142 3.20 22.39 -2.90
N GLU A 143 2.94 23.54 -2.27
CA GLU A 143 1.59 23.99 -1.97
C GLU A 143 0.77 24.22 -3.23
N LEU A 144 1.38 24.78 -4.27
CA LEU A 144 0.75 24.96 -5.55
C LEU A 144 0.36 23.62 -6.17
N TYR A 145 1.27 22.66 -6.17
CA TYR A 145 0.98 21.29 -6.61
C TYR A 145 -0.18 20.68 -5.81
N LEU A 146 -0.13 20.71 -4.47
CA LEU A 146 -1.17 20.11 -3.61
C LEU A 146 -2.56 20.77 -3.77
N LYS A 147 -2.62 22.07 -4.10
CA LYS A 147 -3.88 22.78 -4.40
C LYS A 147 -4.46 22.37 -5.75
N LEU A 148 -3.61 22.28 -6.77
CA LEU A 148 -3.99 21.87 -8.12
C LEU A 148 -4.36 20.39 -8.18
N TYR A 149 -3.65 19.57 -7.39
CA TYR A 149 -3.84 18.13 -7.33
C TYR A 149 -5.21 17.78 -6.73
N GLY A 150 -5.98 16.96 -7.46
CA GLY A 150 -7.39 16.68 -7.20
C GLY A 150 -8.32 17.46 -8.12
N PRO A 151 -8.63 18.75 -7.83
CA PRO A 151 -9.59 19.53 -8.63
C PRO A 151 -9.23 19.64 -10.12
N ALA A 152 -7.93 19.71 -10.45
CA ALA A 152 -7.46 19.79 -11.84
C ALA A 152 -7.01 18.42 -12.41
N CYS A 153 -6.95 17.38 -11.58
CA CYS A 153 -6.44 16.04 -11.93
C CYS A 153 -7.41 14.92 -11.48
N PRO A 154 -8.63 14.87 -12.03
CA PRO A 154 -9.64 13.89 -11.59
C PRO A 154 -9.25 12.43 -11.88
N GLN A 155 -8.29 12.21 -12.79
CA GLN A 155 -7.84 10.87 -13.19
C GLN A 155 -6.93 10.19 -12.16
N HIS A 156 -6.32 10.95 -11.25
CA HIS A 156 -5.54 10.37 -10.18
C HIS A 156 -6.42 10.04 -8.96
N GLY A 157 -7.19 8.96 -9.09
CA GLY A 157 -8.21 8.56 -8.11
C GLY A 157 -7.66 8.01 -6.78
N SER A 158 -6.40 7.54 -6.74
CA SER A 158 -5.78 6.96 -5.54
C SER A 158 -4.65 7.83 -4.98
N ILE A 159 -4.50 7.76 -3.65
CA ILE A 159 -3.39 8.37 -2.91
C ILE A 159 -2.03 7.79 -3.36
N GLU A 160 -1.97 6.52 -3.73
CA GLU A 160 -0.75 5.88 -4.23
C GLU A 160 -0.25 6.54 -5.52
N THR A 161 -1.16 6.78 -6.49
CA THR A 161 -0.81 7.44 -7.77
C THR A 161 -0.35 8.88 -7.56
N HIS A 162 -0.88 9.58 -6.54
CA HIS A 162 -0.44 10.93 -6.16
C HIS A 162 1.01 10.96 -5.71
N LEU A 163 1.33 10.07 -4.77
CA LEU A 163 2.60 10.04 -4.11
C LEU A 163 3.69 9.52 -5.06
N MET A 164 3.37 8.51 -5.88
CA MET A 164 4.27 8.05 -6.95
C MET A 164 4.62 9.16 -7.93
N ALA A 165 3.64 9.96 -8.35
CA ALA A 165 3.88 11.08 -9.25
C ALA A 165 4.80 12.11 -8.59
N LEU A 166 4.55 12.50 -7.34
CA LEU A 166 5.35 13.49 -6.61
C LEU A 166 6.82 13.05 -6.44
N MET A 167 7.04 11.76 -6.14
CA MET A 167 8.38 11.21 -5.92
C MET A 167 9.17 10.96 -7.20
N GLY A 168 8.54 11.04 -8.38
CA GLY A 168 9.21 10.81 -9.66
C GLY A 168 9.88 9.43 -9.77
N GLY A 169 9.39 8.44 -9.02
CA GLY A 169 9.97 7.10 -8.94
C GLY A 169 11.26 6.98 -8.11
N ASN A 170 11.76 8.06 -7.51
CA ASN A 170 12.89 8.00 -6.59
C ASN A 170 12.38 8.04 -5.14
N THR A 171 12.31 6.89 -4.48
CA THR A 171 11.81 6.80 -3.10
C THR A 171 12.93 6.77 -2.07
N GLN A 172 14.17 6.51 -2.49
CA GLN A 172 15.30 6.20 -1.62
C GLN A 172 15.63 7.34 -0.64
N ARG A 173 15.75 8.57 -1.14
CA ARG A 173 16.07 9.74 -0.28
C ARG A 173 14.97 10.08 0.71
N LEU A 174 13.75 9.76 0.36
CA LEU A 174 12.62 9.96 1.23
C LEU A 174 12.56 8.89 2.32
N LEU A 175 12.82 7.62 1.95
CA LEU A 175 12.93 6.47 2.85
C LEU A 175 14.04 6.62 3.91
N GLU A 176 15.08 7.42 3.63
CA GLU A 176 16.12 7.77 4.62
C GLU A 176 15.57 8.59 5.81
N LYS A 177 14.43 9.27 5.64
CA LYS A 177 13.86 10.17 6.65
C LYS A 177 12.45 9.80 7.08
N CYS A 178 11.65 9.24 6.19
CA CYS A 178 10.23 8.98 6.39
C CYS A 178 9.86 7.61 5.84
N ASP A 179 8.99 6.90 6.54
CA ASP A 179 8.54 5.55 6.19
C ASP A 179 7.28 5.57 5.30
N GLY A 180 6.58 6.70 5.25
CA GLY A 180 5.30 6.85 4.57
C GLY A 180 4.88 8.30 4.38
N MET A 181 3.80 8.48 3.62
CA MET A 181 3.17 9.78 3.39
C MET A 181 1.65 9.72 3.56
N SER A 182 1.04 10.83 3.99
CA SER A 182 -0.42 11.02 4.04
C SER A 182 -0.87 12.31 3.38
N TRP A 183 -2.12 12.33 2.88
CA TRP A 183 -2.72 13.50 2.25
C TRP A 183 -4.24 13.53 2.39
N ARG A 184 -4.78 14.71 2.73
CA ARG A 184 -6.21 15.04 2.91
C ARG A 184 -6.99 14.03 3.73
N ALA A 185 -6.37 13.46 4.76
CA ALA A 185 -6.92 12.37 5.56
C ALA A 185 -7.45 11.17 4.72
N ARG A 186 -7.00 10.99 3.47
CA ARG A 186 -7.40 9.86 2.59
C ARG A 186 -6.70 8.54 2.93
N GLY A 187 -6.21 8.41 4.15
CA GLY A 187 -5.31 7.34 4.59
C GLY A 187 -3.84 7.69 4.34
N TRP A 188 -2.98 6.75 4.71
CA TRP A 188 -1.54 6.85 4.51
C TRP A 188 -1.07 5.75 3.56
N VAL A 189 0.05 6.01 2.88
CA VAL A 189 0.74 5.03 2.06
C VAL A 189 2.15 4.92 2.56
N ARG A 190 2.58 3.69 2.88
CA ARG A 190 3.99 3.46 3.13
C ARG A 190 4.77 3.36 1.84
N LEU A 191 5.98 3.89 1.88
CA LEU A 191 6.83 4.01 0.69
C LEU A 191 7.39 2.66 0.27
N ASP A 192 7.68 1.77 1.21
CA ASP A 192 8.08 0.39 0.92
C ASP A 192 6.99 -0.39 0.17
N LYS A 193 5.71 -0.10 0.41
CA LYS A 193 4.59 -0.66 -0.40
C LYS A 193 4.64 -0.17 -1.85
N ILE A 194 4.85 1.14 -2.06
CA ILE A 194 4.99 1.72 -3.41
C ILE A 194 6.20 1.12 -4.12
N VAL A 195 7.33 1.03 -3.42
CA VAL A 195 8.56 0.43 -3.93
C VAL A 195 8.31 -1.03 -4.27
N TYR A 196 7.67 -1.80 -3.39
CA TYR A 196 7.34 -3.20 -3.65
C TYR A 196 6.44 -3.39 -4.88
N ASP A 197 5.41 -2.55 -5.02
CA ASP A 197 4.49 -2.57 -6.17
C ASP A 197 5.22 -2.18 -7.47
N ALA A 198 6.17 -1.25 -7.39
CA ALA A 198 7.01 -0.81 -8.51
C ALA A 198 8.16 -1.79 -8.83
N GLU A 199 8.71 -2.45 -7.83
CA GLU A 199 9.91 -3.28 -7.91
C GLU A 199 9.59 -4.72 -8.28
N ARG A 200 8.33 -5.21 -8.09
CA ARG A 200 7.84 -6.57 -8.42
C ARG A 200 8.97 -7.50 -8.83
N LEU A 201 9.82 -7.82 -7.85
CA LEU A 201 11.13 -8.38 -8.13
C LEU A 201 10.95 -9.67 -8.93
N ASP A 202 11.59 -9.72 -10.11
CA ASP A 202 11.77 -10.98 -10.81
C ASP A 202 12.40 -11.97 -9.83
N HIS A 203 11.77 -13.13 -9.69
CA HIS A 203 12.19 -14.24 -8.83
C HIS A 203 13.71 -14.31 -8.61
N ASP A 204 14.14 -14.13 -7.36
CA ASP A 204 15.50 -14.46 -6.93
C ASP A 204 15.65 -16.00 -6.97
N PRO A 205 16.44 -16.55 -7.91
CA PRO A 205 16.58 -17.98 -8.10
C PRO A 205 17.28 -18.67 -6.93
N ASP A 206 17.97 -17.92 -6.06
CA ASP A 206 18.74 -18.47 -4.94
C ASP A 206 17.87 -18.68 -3.69
N VAL A 207 16.62 -18.20 -3.70
CA VAL A 207 15.69 -18.35 -2.58
C VAL A 207 14.76 -19.54 -2.78
N THR A 208 14.95 -20.58 -1.97
CA THR A 208 14.15 -21.82 -2.05
C THR A 208 12.72 -21.62 -1.54
N PHE A 209 11.84 -22.56 -1.89
CA PHE A 209 10.46 -22.60 -1.39
C PHE A 209 10.41 -22.62 0.15
N GLU A 210 11.26 -23.43 0.77
CA GLU A 210 11.35 -23.57 2.23
C GLU A 210 11.74 -22.25 2.89
N SER A 211 12.58 -21.45 2.24
CA SER A 211 12.97 -20.12 2.72
C SER A 211 11.77 -19.18 2.82
N TYR A 212 10.82 -19.21 1.88
CA TYR A 212 9.59 -18.40 1.98
C TYR A 212 8.70 -18.83 3.16
N VAL A 213 8.55 -20.13 3.40
CA VAL A 213 7.76 -20.64 4.53
C VAL A 213 8.42 -20.26 5.86
N THR A 214 9.72 -20.48 6.00
CA THR A 214 10.50 -20.14 7.20
C THR A 214 10.46 -18.63 7.46
N ARG A 215 10.65 -17.79 6.43
CA ARG A 215 10.52 -16.34 6.55
C ARG A 215 9.12 -15.92 6.97
N GLY A 216 8.07 -16.54 6.43
CA GLY A 216 6.70 -16.26 6.82
C GLY A 216 6.44 -16.55 8.30
N ARG A 217 6.91 -17.70 8.80
CA ARG A 217 6.77 -18.05 10.23
C ARG A 217 7.54 -17.09 11.12
N ALA A 218 8.82 -16.84 10.83
CA ALA A 218 9.65 -15.89 11.56
C ALA A 218 9.03 -14.48 11.54
N ALA A 219 8.45 -14.08 10.41
CA ALA A 219 7.76 -12.80 10.28
C ALA A 219 6.49 -12.70 11.12
N ALA A 220 5.70 -13.77 11.23
CA ALA A 220 4.55 -13.75 12.12
C ALA A 220 4.95 -13.74 13.60
N GLU A 221 5.98 -14.50 13.98
CA GLU A 221 6.48 -14.59 15.35
C GLU A 221 7.08 -13.26 15.84
N ALA A 222 7.85 -12.57 14.99
CA ALA A 222 8.46 -11.28 15.35
C ALA A 222 7.43 -10.14 15.52
N LEU A 223 6.18 -10.31 15.05
CA LEU A 223 5.11 -9.36 15.35
C LEU A 223 4.54 -9.48 16.76
N ALA A 224 4.86 -10.57 17.48
CA ALA A 224 4.53 -10.77 18.89
C ALA A 224 3.05 -10.48 19.25
N VAL A 225 2.13 -10.73 18.30
CA VAL A 225 0.71 -10.45 18.48
C VAL A 225 0.09 -11.52 19.37
N SER A 226 -0.53 -11.12 20.48
CA SER A 226 -1.11 -12.03 21.47
C SER A 226 -2.62 -11.88 21.64
N GLU A 227 -3.18 -10.72 21.35
CA GLU A 227 -4.60 -10.43 21.55
C GLU A 227 -5.49 -10.93 20.40
N PRO A 228 -6.78 -11.26 20.64
CA PRO A 228 -7.61 -11.97 19.67
C PRO A 228 -7.97 -11.12 18.46
N GLU A 229 -8.33 -9.86 18.68
CA GLU A 229 -8.69 -8.92 17.61
C GLU A 229 -7.47 -8.52 16.77
N PRO A 230 -6.31 -8.17 17.38
CA PRO A 230 -5.04 -8.05 16.70
C PRO A 230 -4.60 -9.28 15.89
N LEU A 231 -4.72 -10.48 16.46
CA LEU A 231 -4.39 -11.73 15.76
C LEU A 231 -5.28 -11.91 14.51
N LEU A 232 -6.58 -11.67 14.65
CA LEU A 232 -7.51 -11.72 13.52
C LEU A 232 -7.19 -10.64 12.48
N ALA A 233 -6.85 -9.43 12.91
CA ALA A 233 -6.46 -8.34 12.01
C ALA A 233 -5.18 -8.68 11.23
N ALA A 234 -4.17 -9.24 11.91
CA ALA A 234 -2.93 -9.70 11.29
C ALA A 234 -3.17 -10.84 10.29
N TRP A 235 -4.01 -11.81 10.65
CA TRP A 235 -4.45 -12.89 9.75
C TRP A 235 -5.14 -12.33 8.50
N ILE A 236 -6.05 -11.37 8.67
CA ILE A 236 -6.77 -10.71 7.58
C ILE A 236 -5.86 -9.86 6.69
N GLN A 237 -4.84 -9.23 7.26
CA GLN A 237 -3.87 -8.49 6.47
C GLN A 237 -3.05 -9.42 5.58
N ALA A 238 -2.61 -10.57 6.09
CA ALA A 238 -1.95 -11.59 5.26
C ALA A 238 -2.88 -12.13 4.15
N GLU A 239 -4.16 -12.35 4.48
CA GLU A 239 -5.21 -12.77 3.53
C GLU A 239 -5.45 -11.73 2.42
N ARG A 240 -5.45 -10.43 2.75
CA ARG A 240 -5.62 -9.33 1.78
C ARG A 240 -4.51 -9.34 0.73
N VAL A 241 -3.26 -9.53 1.17
CA VAL A 241 -2.10 -9.60 0.26
C VAL A 241 -2.22 -10.81 -0.66
N GLN A 242 -2.57 -11.98 -0.12
CA GLN A 242 -2.78 -13.18 -0.95
C GLN A 242 -3.88 -12.95 -1.98
N ARG A 243 -4.98 -12.26 -1.64
CA ARG A 243 -6.02 -11.89 -2.60
C ARG A 243 -5.46 -11.02 -3.74
N GLU A 244 -4.68 -10.00 -3.42
CA GLU A 244 -4.10 -9.08 -4.42
C GLU A 244 -3.18 -9.82 -5.38
N LEU A 245 -2.27 -10.64 -4.85
CA LEU A 245 -1.38 -11.49 -5.65
C LEU A 245 -2.19 -12.50 -6.49
N CYS A 246 -3.22 -13.12 -5.92
CA CYS A 246 -4.07 -14.07 -6.65
C CYS A 246 -4.85 -13.41 -7.79
N ARG A 247 -5.36 -12.18 -7.59
CA ARG A 247 -6.03 -11.39 -8.64
C ARG A 247 -5.09 -11.16 -9.82
N ASP A 248 -3.85 -10.81 -9.53
CA ASP A 248 -2.88 -10.43 -10.56
C ASP A 248 -2.31 -11.66 -11.29
N ILE A 249 -2.11 -12.76 -10.57
CA ILE A 249 -1.75 -14.06 -11.16
C ILE A 249 -2.90 -14.58 -12.05
N ASP A 250 -4.16 -14.52 -11.60
CA ASP A 250 -5.32 -14.94 -12.40
C ASP A 250 -5.40 -14.21 -13.73
N ALA A 251 -5.23 -12.89 -13.73
CA ALA A 251 -5.26 -12.07 -14.94
C ALA A 251 -4.25 -12.54 -15.99
N VAL A 252 -3.08 -13.00 -15.56
CA VAL A 252 -2.03 -13.51 -16.45
C VAL A 252 -2.27 -14.95 -16.87
N LEU A 253 -2.61 -15.83 -15.93
CA LEU A 253 -2.83 -17.25 -16.25
C LEU A 253 -4.06 -17.47 -17.15
N ARG A 254 -5.04 -16.56 -17.16
CA ARG A 254 -6.18 -16.58 -18.09
C ARG A 254 -5.83 -16.33 -19.55
N LEU A 255 -4.67 -15.73 -19.84
CA LEU A 255 -4.26 -15.46 -21.22
C LEU A 255 -4.02 -16.74 -22.03
N GLY A 256 -3.93 -17.91 -21.37
CA GLY A 256 -4.06 -19.24 -21.98
C GLY A 256 -2.92 -19.70 -22.90
N ASP A 257 -2.13 -18.78 -23.46
CA ASP A 257 -1.08 -19.04 -24.45
C ASP A 257 0.32 -18.58 -23.99
N ILE A 258 0.55 -18.62 -22.67
CA ILE A 258 1.84 -18.26 -22.10
C ILE A 258 2.74 -19.50 -22.15
N ARG A 259 3.52 -19.63 -23.23
CA ARG A 259 4.51 -20.72 -23.41
C ARG A 259 5.51 -20.84 -22.25
N ARG A 260 5.77 -19.75 -21.53
CA ARG A 260 6.61 -19.71 -20.33
C ARG A 260 6.10 -18.64 -19.37
N LEU A 261 5.69 -19.03 -18.17
CA LEU A 261 5.24 -18.11 -17.15
C LEU A 261 6.29 -17.03 -16.86
N PRO A 262 5.90 -15.74 -16.73
CA PRO A 262 6.79 -14.70 -16.25
C PRO A 262 7.40 -15.09 -14.91
N ARG A 263 8.66 -14.71 -14.68
CA ARG A 263 9.39 -15.07 -13.45
C ARG A 263 8.69 -14.53 -12.20
N TRP A 264 8.14 -13.32 -12.26
CA TRP A 264 7.37 -12.72 -11.18
C TRP A 264 6.14 -13.56 -10.77
N VAL A 265 5.49 -14.30 -11.68
CA VAL A 265 4.33 -15.16 -11.33
C VAL A 265 4.76 -16.23 -10.33
N ARG A 266 5.93 -16.85 -10.56
CA ARG A 266 6.48 -17.83 -9.63
C ARG A 266 6.88 -17.20 -8.29
N ALA A 267 7.49 -16.01 -8.33
CA ALA A 267 7.83 -15.27 -7.12
C ALA A 267 6.57 -14.96 -6.28
N ASP A 268 5.49 -14.53 -6.93
CA ASP A 268 4.23 -14.18 -6.26
C ASP A 268 3.51 -15.41 -5.70
N VAL A 269 3.61 -16.58 -6.36
CA VAL A 269 3.14 -17.85 -5.79
C VAL A 269 3.91 -18.21 -4.52
N PHE A 270 5.23 -18.05 -4.50
CA PHE A 270 6.04 -18.27 -3.29
C PHE A 270 5.73 -17.27 -2.18
N ARG A 271 5.44 -16.01 -2.54
CA ARG A 271 4.97 -14.99 -1.60
C ARG A 271 3.59 -15.33 -1.03
N ILE A 272 2.68 -15.89 -1.82
CA ILE A 272 1.40 -16.39 -1.31
C ILE A 272 1.61 -17.45 -0.23
N LEU A 273 2.62 -18.32 -0.38
CA LEU A 273 2.95 -19.35 0.61
C LEU A 273 3.61 -18.78 1.87
N GLU A 274 4.47 -17.78 1.72
CA GLU A 274 5.00 -17.02 2.86
C GLU A 274 3.86 -16.42 3.70
N ARG A 275 2.85 -15.87 3.04
CA ARG A 275 1.63 -15.34 3.70
C ARG A 275 0.80 -16.45 4.33
N GLU A 276 0.73 -17.62 3.70
CA GLU A 276 0.03 -18.76 4.26
C GLU A 276 0.70 -19.23 5.56
N ALA A 277 2.03 -19.28 5.57
CA ALA A 277 2.81 -19.60 6.76
C ALA A 277 2.59 -18.60 7.89
N MET A 278 2.50 -17.29 7.58
CA MET A 278 2.12 -16.27 8.57
C MET A 278 0.72 -16.53 9.15
N LYS A 279 -0.27 -16.81 8.30
CA LYS A 279 -1.64 -17.10 8.74
C LYS A 279 -1.70 -18.33 9.65
N GLN A 280 -0.89 -19.35 9.41
CA GLN A 280 -0.82 -20.54 10.28
C GLN A 280 -0.41 -20.15 11.71
N VAL A 281 0.62 -19.32 11.87
CA VAL A 281 1.08 -18.84 13.18
C VAL A 281 -0.01 -18.03 13.89
N PHE A 282 -0.66 -17.08 13.20
CA PHE A 282 -1.73 -16.29 13.82
C PHE A 282 -2.95 -17.14 14.17
N ALA A 283 -3.32 -18.08 13.28
CA ALA A 283 -4.44 -18.97 13.51
C ALA A 283 -4.20 -19.93 14.69
N GLU A 284 -2.96 -20.42 14.86
CA GLU A 284 -2.57 -21.16 16.05
C GLU A 284 -2.76 -20.32 17.32
N GLY A 285 -2.37 -19.04 17.30
CA GLY A 285 -2.61 -18.11 18.40
C GLY A 285 -4.11 -17.97 18.74
N ILE A 286 -4.94 -17.72 17.72
CA ILE A 286 -6.40 -17.58 17.86
C ILE A 286 -7.03 -18.86 18.44
N THR A 287 -6.66 -20.02 17.91
CA THR A 287 -7.30 -21.29 18.30
C THR A 287 -6.81 -21.80 19.65
N LYS A 288 -5.53 -21.62 20.01
CA LYS A 288 -4.98 -22.03 21.31
C LYS A 288 -5.46 -21.14 22.45
N GLN A 289 -5.51 -19.83 22.25
CA GLN A 289 -5.78 -18.86 23.32
C GLN A 289 -7.25 -18.45 23.38
N TYR A 290 -8.00 -18.58 22.28
CA TYR A 290 -9.37 -18.09 22.15
C TYR A 290 -10.31 -19.14 21.51
N ALA A 291 -10.08 -20.43 21.82
CA ALA A 291 -10.89 -21.56 21.34
C ALA A 291 -12.41 -21.35 21.49
N GLU A 292 -12.84 -20.58 22.50
CA GLU A 292 -14.23 -20.31 22.81
C GLU A 292 -14.81 -19.05 22.19
N TRP A 293 -14.07 -18.27 21.37
CA TRP A 293 -14.54 -16.98 20.86
C TRP A 293 -15.90 -17.09 20.13
N PRO A 294 -17.03 -16.72 20.77
CA PRO A 294 -18.34 -17.11 20.26
C PRO A 294 -18.72 -16.36 18.98
N ALA A 295 -18.21 -15.14 18.82
CA ALA A 295 -18.41 -14.32 17.64
C ALA A 295 -17.75 -14.94 16.40
N LEU A 296 -16.54 -15.51 16.55
CA LEU A 296 -15.80 -16.12 15.45
C LEU A 296 -16.48 -17.40 14.97
N ARG A 297 -16.98 -18.25 15.89
CA ARG A 297 -17.70 -19.48 15.56
C ARG A 297 -18.94 -19.25 14.69
N ARG A 298 -19.56 -18.07 14.77
CA ARG A 298 -20.74 -17.68 13.96
C ARG A 298 -20.38 -17.19 12.55
N CYS A 299 -19.10 -16.98 12.26
CA CYS A 299 -18.61 -16.53 10.96
C CYS A 299 -18.00 -17.73 10.22
N THR A 300 -18.84 -18.52 9.55
CA THR A 300 -18.45 -19.80 8.95
C THR A 300 -17.36 -19.67 7.90
N HIS A 301 -17.34 -18.57 7.12
CA HIS A 301 -16.31 -18.38 6.11
C HIS A 301 -14.94 -18.02 6.72
N LEU A 302 -14.91 -17.49 7.95
CA LEU A 302 -13.68 -17.23 8.71
C LEU A 302 -13.22 -18.39 9.58
N SER A 303 -14.14 -18.99 10.33
CA SER A 303 -13.80 -19.95 11.37
C SER A 303 -13.19 -21.24 10.81
N GLU A 304 -13.69 -21.72 9.68
CA GLU A 304 -13.18 -22.91 9.01
C GLU A 304 -11.73 -22.71 8.50
N PRO A 305 -11.40 -21.68 7.70
CA PRO A 305 -10.03 -21.44 7.25
C PRO A 305 -9.05 -21.15 8.39
N ILE A 306 -9.46 -20.42 9.43
CA ILE A 306 -8.62 -20.22 10.62
C ILE A 306 -8.36 -21.55 11.31
N SER A 307 -9.37 -22.41 11.47
CA SER A 307 -9.19 -23.72 12.09
C SER A 307 -8.29 -24.64 11.26
N ALA A 308 -8.35 -24.56 9.92
CA ALA A 308 -7.48 -25.30 9.02
C ALA A 308 -6.03 -24.79 9.10
N ASN A 309 -5.82 -23.47 9.03
CA ASN A 309 -4.49 -22.86 9.15
C ASN A 309 -3.85 -23.15 10.52
N ALA A 310 -4.64 -23.18 11.60
CA ALA A 310 -4.13 -23.56 12.93
C ALA A 310 -3.60 -25.00 13.01
N LYS A 311 -4.01 -25.88 12.09
CA LYS A 311 -3.50 -27.26 11.97
C LYS A 311 -2.29 -27.35 11.02
N GLY A 312 -1.82 -26.22 10.51
CA GLY A 312 -0.77 -26.18 9.49
C GLY A 312 -1.25 -26.54 8.08
N GLU A 313 -2.57 -26.58 7.85
CA GLU A 313 -3.10 -26.84 6.51
C GLU A 313 -2.92 -25.61 5.62
N VAL A 314 -2.60 -25.87 4.35
CA VAL A 314 -2.54 -24.87 3.28
C VAL A 314 -3.90 -24.81 2.60
N ALA A 315 -4.41 -23.62 2.33
CA ALA A 315 -5.69 -23.47 1.64
C ALA A 315 -5.71 -24.27 0.32
N PRO A 316 -6.75 -25.09 0.05
CA PRO A 316 -6.78 -25.97 -1.12
C PRO A 316 -6.59 -25.24 -2.46
N LEU A 317 -7.10 -24.01 -2.57
CA LEU A 317 -6.97 -23.18 -3.77
C LEU A 317 -5.53 -22.67 -3.97
N ILE A 318 -4.80 -22.40 -2.88
CA ILE A 318 -3.37 -22.07 -2.94
C ILE A 318 -2.57 -23.30 -3.37
N GLN A 319 -2.87 -24.47 -2.80
CA GLN A 319 -2.23 -25.73 -3.20
C GLN A 319 -2.47 -26.04 -4.69
N GLN A 320 -3.70 -25.81 -5.16
CA GLN A 320 -4.04 -25.97 -6.57
C GLN A 320 -3.29 -24.97 -7.46
N LEU A 321 -3.20 -23.70 -7.05
CA LEU A 321 -2.44 -22.66 -7.76
C LEU A 321 -0.96 -23.02 -7.85
N LEU A 322 -0.37 -23.52 -6.78
CA LEU A 322 1.02 -23.96 -6.74
C LEU A 322 1.26 -25.08 -7.76
N ASN A 323 0.39 -26.10 -7.76
CA ASN A 323 0.49 -27.21 -8.72
C ASN A 323 0.36 -26.73 -10.17
N GLN A 324 -0.51 -25.74 -10.41
CA GLN A 324 -0.76 -25.15 -11.73
C GLN A 324 0.37 -24.25 -12.24
N THR A 325 1.23 -23.75 -11.35
CA THR A 325 2.32 -22.82 -11.70
C THR A 325 3.70 -23.45 -11.66
N LEU A 326 3.86 -24.55 -10.92
CA LEU A 326 5.11 -25.32 -10.88
C LEU A 326 5.16 -26.46 -11.91
N SER A 327 4.02 -27.01 -12.31
CA SER A 327 3.97 -28.10 -13.29
C SER A 327 3.91 -27.53 -14.72
N ALA A 328 4.83 -27.94 -15.59
CA ALA A 328 4.86 -27.46 -16.98
C ALA A 328 3.59 -27.80 -17.79
N ASP A 329 2.91 -28.88 -17.42
CA ASP A 329 1.76 -29.41 -18.18
C ASP A 329 0.40 -29.09 -17.53
N ALA A 330 0.38 -28.41 -16.37
CA ALA A 330 -0.87 -28.17 -15.67
C ALA A 330 -1.68 -27.03 -16.31
N ARG A 331 -2.95 -27.31 -16.61
CA ARG A 331 -3.89 -26.28 -17.06
C ARG A 331 -4.38 -25.46 -15.88
N TYR A 332 -4.35 -24.13 -16.05
CA TYR A 332 -4.94 -23.21 -15.10
C TYR A 332 -6.47 -23.38 -15.05
N ALA A 333 -7.03 -23.44 -13.85
CA ALA A 333 -8.45 -23.72 -13.61
C ALA A 333 -9.16 -22.64 -12.77
N GLY A 334 -8.62 -21.41 -12.76
CA GLY A 334 -9.23 -20.30 -12.03
C GLY A 334 -9.04 -20.37 -10.50
N SER A 335 -8.07 -21.14 -10.01
CA SER A 335 -7.82 -21.31 -8.57
C SER A 335 -7.51 -19.98 -7.86
N ALA A 336 -6.79 -19.08 -8.54
CA ALA A 336 -6.44 -17.77 -7.97
C ALA A 336 -7.65 -16.81 -7.91
N GLU A 337 -8.49 -16.73 -8.95
CA GLU A 337 -9.76 -15.98 -8.86
C GLU A 337 -10.64 -16.54 -7.73
N ALA A 338 -10.81 -17.87 -7.68
CA ALA A 338 -11.63 -18.51 -6.65
C ALA A 338 -11.13 -18.17 -5.24
N PHE A 339 -9.80 -18.14 -5.04
CA PHE A 339 -9.22 -17.73 -3.77
C PHE A 339 -9.52 -16.27 -3.46
N ALA A 340 -9.29 -15.37 -4.42
CA ALA A 340 -9.53 -13.94 -4.28
C ALA A 340 -11.00 -13.63 -3.90
N VAL A 341 -11.95 -14.29 -4.55
CA VAL A 341 -13.39 -14.15 -4.25
C VAL A 341 -13.74 -14.65 -2.84
N GLN A 342 -13.17 -15.78 -2.40
CA GLN A 342 -13.40 -16.26 -1.05
C GLN A 342 -12.75 -15.38 0.01
N ALA A 343 -11.55 -14.85 -0.26
CA ALA A 343 -10.85 -13.92 0.61
C ALA A 343 -11.67 -12.65 0.86
N GLU A 344 -12.36 -12.12 -0.16
CA GLU A 344 -13.29 -10.99 0.03
C GLU A 344 -14.44 -11.30 1.00
N ARG A 345 -15.01 -12.51 0.93
CA ARG A 345 -16.08 -12.92 1.85
C ARG A 345 -15.55 -12.97 3.28
N ARG A 346 -14.36 -13.55 3.47
CA ARG A 346 -13.66 -13.59 4.77
C ARG A 346 -13.38 -12.20 5.32
N MET A 347 -12.83 -11.31 4.50
CA MET A 347 -12.58 -9.92 4.89
C MET A 347 -13.87 -9.17 5.28
N ARG A 348 -14.98 -9.39 4.57
CA ARG A 348 -16.28 -8.80 4.92
C ARG A 348 -16.80 -9.32 6.26
N GLU A 349 -16.67 -10.61 6.54
CA GLU A 349 -17.03 -11.17 7.85
C GLU A 349 -16.14 -10.61 8.96
N ALA A 350 -14.83 -10.49 8.73
CA ALA A 350 -13.89 -10.01 9.73
C ALA A 350 -14.18 -8.56 10.10
N LYS A 351 -14.47 -7.71 9.10
CA LYS A 351 -14.90 -6.33 9.32
C LYS A 351 -16.16 -6.23 10.20
N ARG A 352 -17.13 -7.14 10.02
CA ARG A 352 -18.35 -7.16 10.85
C ARG A 352 -18.06 -7.61 12.28
N LEU A 353 -17.07 -8.47 12.47
CA LEU A 353 -16.72 -9.02 13.76
C LEU A 353 -15.91 -8.02 14.59
N ILE A 354 -14.89 -7.43 13.96
CA ILE A 354 -14.07 -6.37 14.53
C ILE A 354 -14.90 -5.10 14.78
N GLY A 355 -15.79 -4.73 13.86
CA GLY A 355 -16.59 -3.51 13.96
C GLY A 355 -17.78 -3.53 14.91
N LYS A 356 -18.06 -4.65 15.59
CA LYS A 356 -19.16 -4.79 16.57
C LYS A 356 -18.73 -4.66 18.03
N ASN A 357 -17.43 -4.70 18.31
CA ASN A 357 -16.87 -4.60 19.66
C ASN A 357 -16.26 -3.22 19.98
N GLY A 358 -16.33 -2.28 19.03
CA GLY A 358 -15.83 -0.91 19.14
C GLY A 358 -16.90 0.11 19.50
#